data_AF-A0A530H9I6-F1
#
_entry.id   AF-A0A530H9I6-F1
#
_cell.length_a   1.000
_cell.length_b   1.000
_cell.length_c   1.000
_cell.angle_alpha   90.00
_cell.angle_beta   90.00
_cell.angle_gamma   90.00
#
_symmetry.space_group_name_H-M   'P 1'
#
loop_
_entity.id
_entity.type
_entity.pdbx_description
1 polymer ?
#
loop_
_entity_poly.entity_id
_entity_poly.type
_entity_poly.pdbx_seq_one_letter_code
_entity_poly.pdbx_strand_id
1 'polypeptide(L)'
;TWRYNDRLEIPTNANTATGLAGGTVRSIEWPHTEENYLLKEMGFRIARKHSAKLRRITQTLAFIAPAVLLVTAFALPWPFAAIASVLAAVCQLAGMLVERWLFFAEAKHTVTLYYGR
;
A
#
# COMPACT_ATOMS: atom_id res chain seq x y z
N THR A 1 -11.55 -2.98 2.44
CA THR A 1 -11.46 -2.17 1.18
C THR A 1 -10.76 -0.86 1.48
N TRP A 2 -10.14 -0.20 0.49
CA TRP A 2 -9.43 1.06 0.72
C TRP A 2 -10.29 2.13 1.42
N ARG A 3 -11.58 2.22 1.09
CA ARG A 3 -12.54 3.12 1.77
C ARG A 3 -12.73 2.84 3.26
N TYR A 4 -12.60 1.58 3.68
CA TYR A 4 -12.63 1.20 5.10
C TYR A 4 -11.34 1.65 5.79
N ASN A 5 -10.18 1.39 5.18
CA ASN A 5 -8.89 1.79 5.73
C ASN A 5 -8.74 3.31 5.82
N ASP A 6 -9.24 4.05 4.83
CA ASP A 6 -9.22 5.53 4.83
C ASP A 6 -10.07 6.12 5.97
N ARG A 7 -11.04 5.36 6.49
CA ARG A 7 -11.91 5.75 7.63
C ARG A 7 -11.40 5.27 8.98
N LEU A 8 -10.33 4.47 9.01
CA LEU A 8 -9.71 4.06 10.26
C LEU A 8 -8.94 5.24 10.82
N GLU A 9 -9.55 5.88 11.81
CA GLU A 9 -8.83 6.78 12.71
C GLU A 9 -8.08 5.92 13.73
N ILE A 10 -6.86 6.35 14.07
CA ILE A 10 -6.08 5.67 15.10
C ILE A 10 -6.62 6.17 16.44
N PRO A 11 -7.32 5.34 17.24
CA PRO A 11 -7.97 5.81 18.47
C PRO A 11 -6.98 6.02 19.63
N THR A 12 -5.68 5.84 19.38
CA THR A 12 -4.63 5.99 20.39
C THR A 12 -3.82 7.25 20.10
N ASN A 13 -3.46 7.98 21.16
CA ASN A 13 -2.57 9.13 21.16
C ASN A 13 -1.29 8.80 21.96
N ALA A 14 -0.30 9.70 21.98
CA ALA A 14 0.95 9.47 22.71
C ALA A 14 0.71 9.15 24.20
N ASN A 15 -0.28 9.79 24.84
CA ASN A 15 -0.65 9.53 26.22
C ASN A 15 -1.18 8.11 26.43
N THR A 16 -2.10 7.63 25.58
CA THR A 16 -2.66 6.27 25.70
C THR A 16 -1.65 5.19 25.31
N ALA A 17 -0.74 5.48 24.38
CA ALA A 17 0.34 4.57 24.00
C ALA A 17 1.45 4.43 25.06
N THR A 18 1.62 5.44 25.92
CA THR A 18 2.62 5.45 27.01
C THR A 18 2.04 5.17 28.39
N GLY A 19 0.70 5.14 28.53
CA GLY A 19 0.02 4.96 29.82
C GLY A 19 0.08 6.19 30.74
N LEU A 20 0.51 7.35 30.22
CA LEU A 20 0.64 8.59 30.98
C LEU A 20 -0.69 9.35 31.02
N ALA A 21 -1.17 9.68 32.22
CA ALA A 21 -2.39 10.45 32.44
C ALA A 21 -2.09 11.94 32.71
N GLY A 22 -2.80 12.82 32.01
CA GLY A 22 -2.69 14.29 32.15
C GLY A 22 -1.59 14.95 31.32
N GLY A 23 -1.86 16.16 30.83
CA GLY A 23 -0.93 16.95 30.00
C GLY A 23 -0.75 16.44 28.56
N THR A 24 0.00 17.18 27.75
CA THR A 24 0.32 16.81 26.36
C THR A 24 1.64 16.05 26.34
N VAL A 25 1.63 14.73 26.15
CA VAL A 25 2.87 13.94 26.05
C VAL A 25 3.53 14.25 24.71
N ARG A 26 4.75 14.78 24.77
CA ARG A 26 5.58 15.08 23.59
C ARG A 26 6.94 14.46 23.78
N SER A 27 7.46 13.83 22.73
CA SER A 27 8.84 13.36 22.70
C SER A 27 9.80 14.54 22.83
N ILE A 28 10.71 14.48 23.81
CA ILE A 28 11.73 15.51 24.06
C ILE A 28 12.98 15.22 23.23
N GLU A 29 13.30 13.93 23.06
CA GLU A 29 14.48 13.47 22.34
C GLU A 29 14.13 12.19 21.59
N TRP A 30 14.72 12.02 20.40
CA TRP A 30 14.51 10.80 19.63
C TRP A 30 15.28 9.66 20.29
N PRO A 31 14.69 8.47 20.46
CA PRO A 31 15.35 7.34 21.12
C PRO A 31 16.52 6.76 20.31
N HIS A 32 16.81 7.32 19.13
CA HIS A 32 17.93 6.94 18.30
C HIS A 32 18.58 8.19 17.68
N THR A 33 19.90 8.25 17.77
CA THR A 33 20.75 9.26 17.12
C THR A 33 21.04 8.91 15.65
N GLU A 34 20.87 7.63 15.30
CA GLU A 34 21.08 7.08 13.96
C GLU A 34 19.73 6.95 13.25
N GLU A 35 19.69 7.14 11.93
CA GLU A 35 18.44 7.01 11.18
C GLU A 35 17.96 5.55 11.18
N ASN A 36 16.83 5.27 11.82
CA ASN A 36 16.25 3.93 11.82
C ASN A 36 15.89 3.53 10.38
N TYR A 37 16.31 2.33 9.96
CA TYR A 37 16.04 1.74 8.64
C TYR A 37 14.54 1.83 8.30
N LEU A 38 13.65 1.66 9.29
CA LEU A 38 12.19 1.78 9.11
C LEU A 38 11.70 3.18 8.67
N LEU A 39 12.41 4.25 9.04
CA LEU A 39 12.10 5.63 8.61
C LEU A 39 12.63 5.92 7.19
N LYS A 40 13.69 5.23 6.76
CA LYS A 40 14.35 5.39 5.45
C LYS A 40 13.75 4.46 4.36
N GLU A 41 13.44 3.21 4.71
CA GLU A 41 12.87 2.18 3.82
C GLU A 41 11.45 2.54 3.36
N MET A 42 10.67 3.18 4.23
CA MET A 42 9.32 3.68 3.92
C MET A 42 9.37 5.02 3.15
N GLY A 43 10.28 5.11 2.18
CA GLY A 43 10.44 6.17 1.17
C GLY A 43 9.24 6.33 0.23
N PHE A 44 8.04 6.02 0.70
CA PHE A 44 6.80 6.04 -0.04
C PHE A 44 6.11 7.41 -0.02
N ARG A 45 6.89 8.50 0.04
CA ARG A 45 6.34 9.85 -0.20
C ARG A 45 5.61 9.90 -1.55
N ILE A 46 6.16 9.24 -2.57
CA ILE A 46 5.57 9.19 -3.91
C ILE A 46 4.27 8.38 -3.91
N ALA A 47 4.24 7.22 -3.26
CA ALA A 47 3.06 6.38 -3.19
C ALA A 47 1.93 7.05 -2.39
N ARG A 48 2.26 7.73 -1.28
CA ARG A 48 1.28 8.50 -0.49
C ARG A 48 0.72 9.70 -1.26
N LYS A 49 1.57 10.42 -2.02
CA LYS A 49 1.14 11.55 -2.87
C LYS A 49 0.27 11.10 -4.05
N HIS A 50 0.50 9.91 -4.58
CA HIS A 50 -0.18 9.40 -5.79
C HIS A 50 -1.05 8.17 -5.52
N SER A 51 -1.42 7.90 -4.27
CA SER A 51 -2.11 6.68 -3.86
C SER A 51 -3.37 6.44 -4.68
N ALA A 52 -4.21 7.46 -4.83
CA ALA A 52 -5.43 7.39 -5.65
C ALA A 52 -5.18 7.06 -7.14
N LYS A 53 -4.03 7.45 -7.70
CA LYS A 53 -3.64 7.12 -9.08
C LYS A 53 -3.13 5.68 -9.17
N LEU A 54 -2.28 5.27 -8.24
CA LEU A 54 -1.78 3.90 -8.19
C LEU A 54 -2.89 2.89 -7.90
N ARG A 55 -3.83 3.22 -7.01
CA ARG A 55 -5.04 2.44 -6.74
C ARG A 55 -5.80 2.10 -8.02
N ARG A 56 -5.97 3.09 -8.91
CA ARG A 56 -6.58 2.88 -10.24
C ARG A 56 -5.71 2.02 -11.14
N ILE A 57 -4.40 2.25 -11.18
CA ILE A 57 -3.48 1.43 -11.98
C ILE A 57 -3.53 -0.03 -11.54
N THR A 58 -3.49 -0.30 -10.23
CA THR A 58 -3.64 -1.63 -9.64
C THR A 58 -4.94 -2.28 -10.08
N GLN A 59 -6.08 -1.59 -9.96
CA GLN A 59 -7.37 -2.13 -10.37
C GLN A 59 -7.40 -2.46 -11.87
N THR A 60 -6.84 -1.60 -12.70
CA THR A 60 -6.78 -1.83 -14.14
C THR A 60 -5.85 -3.00 -14.48
N LEU A 61 -4.66 -3.08 -13.90
CA LEU A 61 -3.67 -4.11 -14.21
C LEU A 61 -4.00 -5.47 -13.60
N ALA A 62 -4.62 -5.51 -12.42
CA ALA A 62 -4.94 -6.73 -11.68
C ALA A 62 -6.34 -7.28 -11.97
N PHE A 63 -7.19 -6.58 -12.71
CA PHE A 63 -8.54 -7.08 -13.01
C PHE A 63 -8.96 -6.79 -14.45
N ILE A 64 -8.92 -5.53 -14.89
CA ILE A 64 -9.45 -5.14 -16.21
C ILE A 64 -8.59 -5.73 -17.34
N ALA A 65 -7.29 -5.46 -17.35
CA ALA A 65 -6.40 -5.92 -18.40
C ALA A 65 -6.34 -7.47 -18.50
N PRO A 66 -6.20 -8.22 -17.40
CA PRO A 66 -6.24 -9.69 -17.43
C PRO A 66 -7.59 -10.23 -17.88
N ALA A 67 -8.72 -9.64 -17.45
CA ALA A 67 -10.04 -10.07 -17.89
C ALA A 67 -10.24 -9.88 -19.40
N VAL A 68 -9.85 -8.71 -19.94
CA VAL A 68 -9.92 -8.46 -21.38
C VAL A 68 -9.03 -9.43 -22.15
N LEU A 69 -7.79 -9.64 -21.70
CA LEU A 69 -6.86 -10.58 -22.34
C LEU A 69 -7.39 -12.00 -22.34
N LEU A 70 -7.99 -12.47 -21.24
CA LEU A 70 -8.60 -13.80 -21.16
C LEU A 70 -9.83 -13.91 -22.07
N VAL A 71 -10.71 -12.91 -22.11
CA VAL A 71 -11.87 -12.90 -23.04
C VAL A 71 -11.40 -12.95 -24.49
N THR A 72 -10.35 -12.19 -24.84
CA THR A 72 -9.77 -12.27 -26.19
C THR A 72 -9.11 -13.63 -26.45
N ALA A 73 -8.45 -14.24 -25.45
CA ALA A 73 -7.84 -15.56 -25.59
C ALA A 73 -8.89 -16.63 -25.93
N PHE A 74 -10.12 -16.54 -25.40
CA PHE A 74 -11.22 -17.45 -25.76
C PHE A 74 -11.69 -17.30 -27.22
N ALA A 75 -11.55 -16.12 -27.81
CA ALA A 75 -11.96 -15.86 -29.19
C ALA A 75 -10.87 -16.17 -30.22
N LEU A 76 -9.61 -16.33 -29.81
CA LEU A 76 -8.49 -16.57 -30.71
C LEU A 76 -8.13 -18.06 -30.80
N PRO A 77 -7.71 -18.54 -31.98
CA PRO A 77 -7.17 -19.89 -32.12
C PRO A 77 -5.77 -20.01 -31.49
N TRP A 78 -5.36 -21.25 -31.26
CA TRP A 78 -3.97 -21.57 -30.94
C TRP A 78 -3.05 -21.11 -32.08
N PRO A 79 -1.87 -20.48 -31.81
CA PRO A 79 -1.19 -20.26 -30.53
C PRO A 79 -1.47 -18.90 -29.86
N PHE A 80 -2.22 -18.01 -30.51
CA PHE A 80 -2.42 -16.64 -30.02
C PHE A 80 -3.17 -16.61 -28.67
N ALA A 81 -4.09 -17.54 -28.45
CA ALA A 81 -4.74 -17.74 -27.16
C ALA A 81 -3.75 -18.03 -26.02
N ALA A 82 -2.71 -18.84 -26.27
CA ALA A 82 -1.69 -19.15 -25.27
C ALA A 82 -0.88 -17.91 -24.90
N ILE A 83 -0.48 -17.12 -25.90
CA ILE A 83 0.28 -15.87 -25.69
C ILE A 83 -0.55 -14.87 -24.89
N ALA A 84 -1.83 -14.68 -25.26
CA ALA A 84 -2.74 -13.80 -24.53
C ALA A 84 -2.94 -14.25 -23.07
N SER A 85 -3.01 -15.56 -22.82
CA SER A 85 -3.16 -16.11 -21.47
C SER A 85 -1.92 -15.88 -20.59
N VAL A 86 -0.72 -16.05 -21.16
CA VAL A 86 0.54 -15.75 -20.45
C VAL A 86 0.65 -14.26 -20.15
N LEU A 87 0.31 -13.40 -21.10
CA LEU A 87 0.28 -11.95 -20.88
C LEU A 87 -0.73 -11.56 -19.78
N ALA A 88 -1.91 -12.20 -19.76
CA ALA A 88 -2.90 -11.98 -18.70
C ALA A 88 -2.32 -12.33 -17.32
N ALA A 89 -1.63 -13.47 -17.20
CA ALA A 89 -0.99 -13.87 -15.94
C ALA A 89 0.11 -12.89 -15.50
N VAL A 90 0.93 -12.41 -16.43
CA VAL A 90 1.99 -11.41 -16.13
C VAL A 90 1.37 -10.08 -15.67
N CYS A 91 0.34 -9.59 -16.36
CA CYS A 91 -0.38 -8.39 -15.95
C CYS A 91 -1.00 -8.53 -14.56
N GLN A 92 -1.64 -9.68 -14.28
CA GLN A 92 -2.23 -9.99 -12.99
C GLN A 92 -1.17 -9.95 -11.87
N LEU A 93 -0.04 -10.63 -12.08
CA LEU A 93 1.04 -10.68 -11.10
C LEU A 93 1.63 -9.29 -10.84
N ALA A 94 1.88 -8.51 -11.90
CA ALA A 94 2.35 -7.14 -11.78
C ALA A 94 1.35 -6.27 -10.99
N GLY A 95 0.05 -6.39 -11.29
CA GLY A 95 -1.01 -5.69 -10.56
C GLY A 95 -1.04 -6.05 -9.07
N MET A 96 -0.96 -7.34 -8.74
CA MET A 96 -0.94 -7.84 -7.36
C MET A 96 0.30 -7.38 -6.58
N LEU A 97 1.46 -7.32 -7.23
CA LEU A 97 2.69 -6.78 -6.63
C LEU A 97 2.53 -5.30 -6.30
N VAL A 98 1.96 -4.50 -7.21
CA VAL A 98 1.68 -3.08 -6.96
C VAL A 98 0.65 -2.91 -5.85
N GLU A 99 -0.37 -3.76 -5.76
CA GLU A 99 -1.34 -3.75 -4.65
C GLU A 99 -0.66 -3.96 -3.30
N ARG A 100 0.17 -5.02 -3.19
CA ARG A 100 0.90 -5.33 -1.96
C ARG A 100 1.85 -4.20 -1.58
N TRP A 101 2.56 -3.66 -2.56
CA TRP A 101 3.43 -2.51 -2.37
C TRP A 101 2.67 -1.29 -1.86
N LEU A 102 1.51 -0.99 -2.44
CA LEU A 102 0.65 0.11 -2.02
C LEU A 102 0.12 -0.10 -0.58
N PHE A 103 -0.23 -1.33 -0.20
CA PHE A 103 -0.66 -1.65 1.15
C PHE A 103 0.42 -1.32 2.19
N PHE A 104 1.67 -1.73 1.95
CA PHE A 104 2.79 -1.38 2.82
C PHE A 104 3.06 0.13 2.83
N ALA A 105 2.92 0.80 1.68
CA ALA A 105 3.12 2.23 1.57
C ALA A 105 2.04 3.07 2.29
N GLU A 106 0.80 2.59 2.34
CA GLU A 106 -0.33 3.25 3.00
C GLU A 106 -0.48 2.88 4.48
N ALA A 107 0.13 1.79 4.92
CA ALA A 107 0.09 1.37 6.32
C ALA A 107 0.69 2.46 7.23
N LYS A 108 -0.19 3.13 8.00
CA LYS A 108 0.22 4.01 9.09
C LYS A 108 0.62 3.12 10.27
N HIS A 109 1.92 2.92 10.47
CA HIS A 109 2.41 2.18 11.62
C HIS A 109 2.14 2.97 12.90
N THR A 110 1.42 2.37 13.83
CA THR A 110 1.17 2.91 15.18
C THR A 110 2.45 3.27 15.93
N VAL A 111 3.59 2.69 15.53
CA VAL A 111 4.92 3.03 16.04
C VAL A 111 5.27 4.52 15.84
N THR A 112 4.70 5.21 14.85
CA THR A 112 4.91 6.67 14.69
C THR A 112 4.37 7.50 15.86
N LEU A 113 3.42 6.97 16.64
CA LEU A 113 2.91 7.66 17.84
C LEU A 113 3.98 7.81 18.91
N TYR A 114 4.90 6.86 19.06
CA TYR A 114 6.05 7.00 19.97
C TYR A 114 7.01 8.11 19.53
N TYR A 115 6.99 8.44 18.25
CA TYR A 115 7.79 9.49 17.63
C TYR A 115 7.03 10.83 17.55
N GLY A 116 5.84 10.94 18.14
CA GLY A 116 5.05 12.17 18.16
C GLY A 116 4.45 12.57 16.80
N ARG A 117 4.20 11.60 15.90
CA ARG A 117 3.51 11.79 14.61
C ARG A 117 2.21 11.02 14.50
#